data_AF-A0A9D8J116-F1
#
_entry.id   AF-A0A9D8J116-F1
#
_cell.length_a   1.000
_cell.length_b   1.000
_cell.length_c   1.000
_cell.angle_alpha   90.00
_cell.angle_beta   90.00
_cell.angle_gamma   90.00
#
_symmetry.space_group_name_H-M   'P 1'
#
loop_
_entity.id
_entity.type
_entity.pdbx_description
1 polymer ?
#
loop_
_entity_poly.entity_id
_entity_poly.type
_entity_poly.pdbx_seq_one_letter_code
_entity_poly.pdbx_strand_id
1 'polypeptide(L)'
;MAGVARSWSAVTTTSQPRSAMGRKSSPRVPARAVLTSPFCLLAFGLGVGLAPFAPGTFGTLLGVPLYWALADQSAMTYGGVVLLMTFAGVGLCAAAARILKVGDHPGIVWDEIVGFLITMWGVPFSWSNVALGFLLFRLFDVVKPWPVSWADRRV
;
A
#
# COMPACT_ATOMS: atom_id res chain seq x y z
N MET A 1 33.83 -47.97 48.81
CA MET A 1 33.62 -47.92 47.35
C MET A 1 32.19 -47.45 47.08
N ALA A 2 32.05 -46.53 46.14
CA ALA A 2 30.90 -45.65 45.94
C ALA A 2 29.63 -46.34 45.40
N GLY A 3 28.46 -45.82 45.79
CA GLY A 3 27.14 -46.29 45.33
C GLY A 3 26.11 -45.15 45.23
N VAL A 4 26.15 -44.47 44.08
CA VAL A 4 25.06 -43.80 43.34
C VAL A 4 23.83 -43.27 44.13
N ALA A 5 23.83 -41.97 44.43
CA ALA A 5 22.62 -41.19 44.69
C ALA A 5 22.18 -40.49 43.39
N ARG A 6 20.97 -40.78 42.93
CA ARG A 6 20.34 -40.16 41.74
C ARG A 6 19.85 -38.75 42.13
N SER A 7 20.43 -37.70 41.56
CA SER A 7 19.91 -36.34 41.72
C SER A 7 18.79 -36.09 40.70
N TRP A 8 17.61 -35.77 41.21
CA TRP A 8 16.55 -35.14 40.44
C TRP A 8 16.80 -33.64 40.48
N SER A 9 17.25 -33.06 39.36
CA SER A 9 17.31 -31.61 39.21
C SER A 9 16.09 -31.14 38.43
N ALA A 10 15.27 -30.37 39.12
CA ALA A 10 14.01 -29.81 38.67
C ALA A 10 14.13 -29.09 37.32
N VAL A 11 13.16 -29.38 36.44
CA VAL A 11 12.85 -28.56 35.27
C VAL A 11 12.35 -27.21 35.79
N THR A 12 13.25 -26.22 35.82
CA THR A 12 12.90 -24.84 36.13
C THR A 12 12.28 -24.24 34.86
N THR A 13 10.95 -24.26 34.78
CA THR A 13 10.19 -23.54 33.76
C THR A 13 10.34 -22.04 34.00
N THR A 14 11.37 -21.42 33.41
CA THR A 14 11.48 -19.96 33.36
C THR A 14 10.40 -19.44 32.43
N SER A 15 9.28 -19.01 32.98
CA SER A 15 8.24 -18.26 32.27
C SER A 15 8.84 -16.93 31.79
N GLN A 16 9.20 -16.86 30.51
CA GLN A 16 9.55 -15.60 29.85
C GLN A 16 8.37 -14.63 29.98
N PRO A 17 8.57 -13.40 30.47
CA PRO A 17 7.49 -12.42 30.55
C PRO A 17 7.05 -12.08 29.13
N ARG A 18 5.74 -12.17 28.87
CA ARG A 18 5.10 -11.69 27.64
C ARG A 18 5.49 -10.23 27.43
N SER A 19 6.46 -9.99 26.55
CA SER A 19 6.84 -8.64 26.18
C SER A 19 5.61 -7.95 25.59
N ALA A 20 5.29 -6.79 26.16
CA ALA A 20 4.24 -5.93 25.68
C ALA A 20 4.43 -5.74 24.16
N MET A 21 3.39 -6.04 23.38
CA MET A 21 3.32 -5.76 21.96
C MET A 21 3.42 -4.24 21.74
N GLY A 22 4.64 -3.72 21.72
CA GLY A 22 4.92 -2.39 21.18
C GLY A 22 4.47 -2.38 19.73
N ARG A 23 3.59 -1.43 19.37
CA ARG A 23 3.27 -1.15 17.96
C ARG A 23 4.59 -1.07 17.20
N LYS A 24 4.85 -2.01 16.29
CA LYS A 24 5.96 -1.89 15.35
C LYS A 24 5.73 -0.60 14.56
N SER A 25 6.43 0.47 14.89
CA SER A 25 6.43 1.68 14.06
C SER A 25 7.05 1.29 12.73
N SER A 26 6.32 1.47 11.64
CA SER A 26 6.85 1.29 10.28
C SER A 26 8.17 2.08 10.14
N PRO A 27 9.17 1.55 9.41
CA PRO A 27 10.44 2.24 9.21
C PRO A 27 10.18 3.64 8.67
N ARG A 28 10.71 4.67 9.32
CA ARG A 28 10.52 6.06 8.86
C ARG A 28 11.24 6.25 7.53
N VAL A 29 10.48 6.40 6.45
CA VAL A 29 11.02 6.79 5.15
C VAL A 29 11.43 8.26 5.20
N PRO A 30 12.70 8.61 4.89
CA PRO A 30 13.14 9.99 4.89
C PRO A 30 12.52 10.74 3.70
N ALA A 31 11.73 11.78 3.98
CA ALA A 31 11.06 12.59 2.95
C ALA A 31 12.03 13.09 1.86
N ARG A 32 13.25 13.46 2.24
CA ARG A 32 14.29 13.86 1.28
C ARG A 32 14.56 12.77 0.24
N ALA A 33 14.67 11.51 0.62
CA ALA A 33 14.93 10.43 -0.32
C ALA A 33 13.78 10.25 -1.32
N VAL A 34 12.53 10.43 -0.86
CA VAL A 34 11.35 10.40 -1.72
C VAL A 34 11.35 11.55 -2.71
N LEU A 35 11.61 12.78 -2.24
CA LEU A 35 11.54 13.97 -3.07
C LEU A 35 12.71 14.12 -4.07
N THR A 36 13.87 13.50 -3.79
CA THR A 36 15.04 13.57 -4.69
C THR A 36 15.08 12.48 -5.76
N SER A 37 14.33 11.39 -5.59
CA SER A 37 14.30 10.28 -6.53
C SER A 37 13.04 10.38 -7.40
N PRO A 38 13.15 10.47 -8.74
CA PRO A 38 11.95 10.55 -9.59
C PRO A 38 11.07 9.31 -9.45
N PHE A 39 11.66 8.13 -9.27
CA PHE A 39 10.91 6.89 -9.06
C PHE A 39 10.13 6.90 -7.75
N CYS A 40 10.75 7.37 -6.66
CA CYS A 40 10.07 7.45 -5.36
C CYS A 40 9.01 8.56 -5.36
N LEU A 41 9.32 9.70 -6.00
CA LEU A 41 8.39 10.81 -6.12
C LEU A 41 7.11 10.36 -6.85
N LEU A 42 7.25 9.67 -7.98
CA LEU A 42 6.11 9.10 -8.70
C LEU A 42 5.38 8.04 -7.88
N ALA A 43 6.10 7.07 -7.31
CA ALA A 43 5.50 6.02 -6.49
C ALA A 43 4.73 6.56 -5.27
N PHE A 44 5.15 7.69 -4.71
CA PHE A 44 4.48 8.39 -3.60
C PHE A 44 3.45 9.42 -4.08
N GLY A 45 3.00 9.37 -5.34
CA GLY A 45 1.99 10.31 -5.85
C GLY A 45 2.46 11.76 -5.79
N LEU A 46 3.66 12.04 -6.27
CA LEU A 46 4.31 13.36 -6.20
C LEU A 46 4.54 13.86 -4.76
N GLY A 47 4.76 12.93 -3.83
CA GLY A 47 5.02 13.22 -2.42
C GLY A 47 3.76 13.26 -1.55
N VAL A 48 2.57 13.12 -2.13
CA VAL A 48 1.30 13.03 -1.40
C VAL A 48 1.27 11.84 -0.43
N GLY A 49 1.89 10.73 -0.80
CA GLY A 49 2.05 9.54 0.05
C GLY A 49 2.93 9.75 1.29
N LEU A 50 3.59 10.90 1.44
CA LEU A 50 4.25 11.29 2.68
C LEU A 50 3.28 11.85 3.74
N ALA A 51 1.98 11.95 3.42
CA ALA A 51 0.97 12.43 4.34
C ALA A 51 0.98 11.61 5.66
N PRO A 52 0.93 12.28 6.82
CA PRO A 52 1.05 11.61 8.12
C PRO A 52 -0.17 10.76 8.49
N PHE A 53 -1.31 11.00 7.82
CA PHE A 53 -2.58 10.32 8.08
C PHE A 53 -3.18 9.83 6.76
N ALA A 54 -3.59 8.55 6.72
CA ALA A 54 -4.26 7.93 5.56
C ALA A 54 -3.66 8.29 4.18
N PRO A 55 -2.35 8.05 3.93
CA PRO A 55 -1.69 8.39 2.66
C PRO A 55 -2.42 7.84 1.43
N GLY A 56 -2.97 6.62 1.49
CA GLY A 56 -3.77 6.05 0.40
C GLY A 56 -5.04 6.85 0.05
N THR A 57 -5.66 7.54 1.03
CA THR A 57 -6.78 8.46 0.76
C THR A 57 -6.32 9.64 -0.08
N PHE A 58 -5.18 10.24 0.26
CA PHE A 58 -4.63 11.34 -0.51
C PHE A 58 -4.13 10.89 -1.89
N GLY A 59 -3.58 9.69 -2.00
CA GLY A 59 -3.27 9.06 -3.29
C GLY A 59 -4.51 8.88 -4.17
N THR A 60 -5.59 8.35 -3.60
CA THR A 60 -6.88 8.23 -4.30
C THR A 60 -7.41 9.59 -4.75
N LEU A 61 -7.28 10.64 -3.91
CA LEU A 61 -7.67 12.00 -4.26
C LEU A 61 -6.85 12.54 -5.44
N LEU A 62 -5.58 12.18 -5.56
CA LEU A 62 -4.76 12.52 -6.72
C LEU A 62 -5.23 11.83 -8.01
N GLY A 63 -5.93 10.69 -7.89
CA GLY A 63 -6.61 10.04 -9.01
C GLY A 63 -7.80 10.83 -9.58
N VAL A 64 -8.44 11.70 -8.79
CA VAL A 64 -9.60 12.50 -9.23
C VAL A 64 -9.28 13.46 -10.39
N PRO A 65 -8.26 14.33 -10.31
CA PRO A 65 -7.91 15.20 -11.44
C PRO A 65 -7.42 14.41 -12.66
N LEU A 66 -6.78 13.26 -12.48
CA LEU A 66 -6.39 12.37 -13.59
C LEU A 66 -7.62 11.76 -14.26
N TYR A 67 -8.60 11.29 -13.50
CA TYR A 67 -9.88 10.84 -14.03
C TYR A 67 -10.57 11.96 -14.79
N TRP A 68 -10.66 13.16 -14.21
CA TRP A 68 -11.30 14.30 -14.87
C TRP A 68 -10.65 14.63 -16.23
N ALA A 69 -9.31 14.60 -16.31
CA ALA A 69 -8.59 14.80 -17.56
C ALA A 69 -8.84 13.71 -18.61
N LEU A 70 -9.15 12.48 -18.17
CA LEU A 70 -9.37 11.32 -19.03
C LEU A 70 -10.86 11.04 -19.32
N ALA A 71 -11.79 11.63 -18.56
CA ALA A 71 -13.20 11.23 -18.56
C ALA A 71 -13.89 11.43 -19.92
N ASP A 72 -13.49 12.45 -20.68
CA ASP A 72 -14.03 12.74 -22.02
C ASP A 72 -13.26 12.04 -23.15
N GLN A 73 -12.24 11.24 -22.82
CA GLN A 73 -11.47 10.50 -23.81
C GLN A 73 -12.20 9.24 -24.26
N SER A 74 -11.83 8.73 -25.44
CA SER A 74 -12.34 7.43 -25.89
C SER A 74 -11.99 6.33 -24.89
N ALA A 75 -12.87 5.32 -24.77
CA ALA A 75 -12.61 4.18 -23.87
C ALA A 75 -11.28 3.47 -24.16
N MET A 76 -10.82 3.49 -25.42
CA MET A 76 -9.55 2.92 -25.83
C MET A 76 -8.36 3.76 -25.35
N THR A 77 -8.45 5.09 -25.45
CA THR A 77 -7.43 6.01 -24.92
C THR A 77 -7.34 5.90 -23.40
N TYR A 78 -8.49 5.94 -22.71
CA TYR A 78 -8.58 5.78 -21.26
C TYR A 78 -7.93 4.47 -20.82
N GLY A 79 -8.35 3.36 -21.43
CA GLY A 79 -7.81 2.03 -21.15
C GLY A 79 -6.32 1.91 -21.41
N GLY A 80 -5.82 2.48 -22.52
CA GLY A 80 -4.41 2.50 -22.85
C GLY A 80 -3.57 3.23 -21.80
N VAL A 81 -4.04 4.37 -21.30
CA VAL A 81 -3.37 5.11 -20.23
C VAL A 81 -3.37 4.32 -18.92
N VAL A 82 -4.51 3.77 -18.51
CA VAL A 82 -4.61 2.97 -17.28
C VAL A 82 -3.73 1.73 -17.35
N LEU A 83 -3.70 1.04 -18.49
CA LEU A 83 -2.84 -0.12 -18.70
C LEU A 83 -1.36 0.25 -18.63
N LEU A 84 -0.96 1.35 -19.28
CA LEU A 84 0.41 1.88 -19.19
C LEU A 84 0.79 2.19 -17.75
N MET A 85 -0.07 2.89 -17.00
CA MET A 85 0.18 3.23 -15.60
C MET A 85 0.28 1.97 -14.71
N THR A 86 -0.51 0.93 -15.01
CA THR A 86 -0.49 -0.35 -14.28
C THR A 86 0.87 -1.04 -14.44
N PHE A 87 1.35 -1.18 -15.68
CA PHE A 87 2.67 -1.79 -15.94
C PHE A 87 3.83 -0.92 -15.46
N ALA A 88 3.74 0.39 -15.62
CA ALA A 88 4.73 1.33 -15.06
C ALA A 88 4.81 1.21 -13.54
N GLY A 89 3.67 1.00 -12.87
CA GLY A 89 3.57 0.79 -11.43
C GLY A 89 4.44 -0.35 -10.91
N VAL A 90 4.48 -1.49 -11.62
CA VAL A 90 5.33 -2.64 -11.24
C VAL A 90 6.80 -2.24 -11.13
N GLY A 91 7.30 -1.50 -12.14
CA GLY A 91 8.68 -1.01 -12.15
C GLY A 91 8.93 0.08 -11.10
N LEU A 92 7.99 1.03 -10.97
CA LEU A 92 8.07 2.14 -10.02
C LEU A 92 8.08 1.67 -8.57
N CYS A 93 7.15 0.79 -8.19
CA CYS A 93 7.07 0.25 -6.83
C CYS A 93 8.30 -0.60 -6.49
N ALA A 94 8.77 -1.43 -7.43
CA ALA A 94 9.99 -2.22 -7.24
C ALA A 94 11.25 -1.34 -7.12
N ALA A 95 11.33 -0.22 -7.86
CA ALA A 95 12.43 0.73 -7.74
C ALA A 95 12.37 1.50 -6.41
N ALA A 96 11.18 1.99 -6.03
CA ALA A 96 10.97 2.70 -4.78
C ALA A 96 11.30 1.83 -3.55
N ALA A 97 10.85 0.57 -3.52
CA ALA A 97 11.17 -0.38 -2.47
C ALA A 97 12.69 -0.59 -2.32
N ARG A 98 13.41 -0.72 -3.45
CA ARG A 98 14.88 -0.87 -3.46
C ARG A 98 15.60 0.39 -2.94
N ILE A 99 15.18 1.57 -3.39
CA ILE A 99 15.80 2.85 -3.02
C ILE A 99 15.59 3.14 -1.52
N LEU A 100 14.37 2.92 -1.05
CA LEU A 100 13.98 3.21 0.33
C LEU A 100 14.37 2.09 1.30
N LYS A 101 14.81 0.92 0.80
CA LYS A 101 15.14 -0.27 1.58
C LYS A 101 14.02 -0.71 2.53
N VAL A 102 12.77 -0.49 2.10
CA VAL A 102 11.57 -0.88 2.82
C VAL A 102 10.73 -1.80 1.93
N GLY A 103 10.17 -2.85 2.51
CA GLY A 103 9.10 -3.63 1.89
C GLY A 103 7.76 -2.96 2.15
N ASP A 104 6.88 -3.01 1.14
CA ASP A 104 5.46 -2.60 1.17
C ASP A 104 5.15 -1.42 2.12
N HIS A 105 5.52 -0.22 1.70
CA HIS A 105 5.35 0.99 2.50
C HIS A 105 3.99 1.65 2.16
N PRO A 106 3.14 1.98 3.14
CA PRO A 106 1.79 2.53 2.91
C PRO A 106 1.76 3.91 2.25
N GLY A 107 2.93 4.54 2.09
CA GLY A 107 3.10 5.80 1.38
C GLY A 107 3.40 5.63 -0.12
N ILE A 108 3.65 4.41 -0.59
CA ILE A 108 3.61 4.12 -2.02
C ILE A 108 2.12 4.08 -2.37
N VAL A 109 1.65 5.09 -3.11
CA VAL A 109 0.22 5.31 -3.35
C VAL A 109 -0.19 5.19 -4.82
N TRP A 110 0.69 4.58 -5.61
CA TRP A 110 0.52 4.49 -7.06
C TRP A 110 -0.67 3.59 -7.44
N ASP A 111 -0.83 2.49 -6.72
CA ASP A 111 -1.93 1.55 -6.86
C ASP A 111 -3.28 2.14 -6.45
N GLU A 112 -3.33 3.09 -5.51
CA GLU A 112 -4.57 3.82 -5.20
C GLU A 112 -4.99 4.76 -6.33
N ILE A 113 -4.03 5.40 -6.98
CA ILE A 113 -4.29 6.25 -8.14
C ILE A 113 -4.82 5.39 -9.29
N VAL A 114 -4.10 4.32 -9.64
CA VAL A 114 -4.46 3.44 -10.76
C VAL A 114 -5.75 2.67 -10.48
N GLY A 115 -5.94 2.16 -9.26
CA GLY A 115 -7.14 1.46 -8.84
C GLY A 115 -8.40 2.34 -8.90
N PHE A 116 -8.28 3.61 -8.52
CA PHE A 116 -9.37 4.58 -8.69
C PHE A 116 -9.68 4.81 -10.17
N LEU A 117 -8.66 4.97 -11.03
CA LEU A 117 -8.88 5.11 -12.48
C LEU A 117 -9.54 3.86 -13.08
N ILE A 118 -9.17 2.66 -12.65
CA ILE A 118 -9.84 1.42 -13.07
C ILE A 118 -11.31 1.44 -12.65
N THR A 119 -11.60 1.84 -11.41
CA THR A 119 -12.97 1.93 -10.87
C THR A 119 -13.85 2.88 -11.70
N MET A 120 -13.27 3.97 -12.19
CA MET A 120 -13.99 5.00 -12.96
C MET A 120 -14.03 4.72 -14.47
N TRP A 121 -13.48 3.61 -14.96
CA TRP A 121 -13.45 3.30 -16.39
C TRP A 121 -14.87 3.18 -16.95
N GLY A 122 -15.21 4.07 -17.90
CA GLY A 122 -16.48 4.05 -18.61
C GLY A 122 -17.62 4.69 -17.81
N VAL A 123 -17.31 5.23 -16.64
CA VAL A 123 -18.24 6.02 -15.83
C VAL A 123 -18.21 7.47 -16.33
N PRO A 124 -19.33 8.07 -16.73
CA PRO A 124 -19.37 9.45 -17.20
C PRO A 124 -19.07 10.42 -16.05
N PHE A 125 -18.41 11.53 -16.36
CA PHE A 125 -18.05 12.52 -15.35
C PHE A 125 -19.28 13.15 -14.70
N SER A 126 -19.37 13.01 -13.39
CA SER A 126 -20.21 13.84 -12.53
C SER A 126 -19.63 13.82 -11.12
N TRP A 127 -19.81 14.89 -10.35
CA TRP A 127 -19.33 14.93 -8.97
C TRP A 127 -19.94 13.82 -8.09
N SER A 128 -21.20 13.43 -8.38
CA SER A 128 -21.86 12.29 -7.74
C SER A 128 -21.15 10.97 -8.05
N ASN A 129 -20.78 10.73 -9.31
CA ASN A 129 -20.05 9.53 -9.72
C ASN A 129 -18.64 9.51 -9.13
N VAL A 130 -17.95 10.65 -9.09
CA VAL A 130 -16.62 10.77 -8.46
C VAL A 130 -16.72 10.43 -6.98
N ALA A 131 -17.68 11.01 -6.26
CA ALA A 131 -17.87 10.73 -4.84
C ALA A 131 -18.21 9.26 -4.59
N LEU A 132 -19.14 8.69 -5.37
CA LEU A 132 -19.54 7.30 -5.23
C LEU A 132 -18.40 6.34 -5.56
N GLY A 133 -17.71 6.55 -6.68
CA GLY A 133 -16.54 5.77 -7.08
C GLY A 133 -15.42 5.85 -6.07
N PHE A 134 -15.18 7.03 -5.49
CA PHE A 134 -14.19 7.22 -4.43
C PHE A 134 -14.54 6.43 -3.19
N LEU A 135 -15.79 6.54 -2.70
CA LEU A 135 -16.24 5.81 -1.52
C LEU A 135 -16.20 4.29 -1.74
N LEU A 136 -16.70 3.82 -2.89
CA LEU A 136 -16.71 2.39 -3.21
C LEU A 136 -15.29 1.85 -3.35
N PHE A 137 -14.42 2.54 -4.08
CA PHE A 137 -13.02 2.15 -4.20
C PHE A 137 -12.35 2.04 -2.83
N ARG A 138 -12.45 3.07 -1.99
CA ARG A 138 -11.85 3.05 -0.64
C ARG A 138 -12.45 1.97 0.23
N LEU A 139 -13.76 1.72 0.13
CA LEU A 139 -14.42 0.65 0.86
C LEU A 139 -13.84 -0.71 0.47
N PHE A 140 -13.74 -1.01 -0.83
CA PHE A 140 -13.23 -2.31 -1.29
C PHE A 140 -11.72 -2.47 -1.11
N ASP A 141 -10.94 -1.41 -1.28
CA ASP A 141 -9.48 -1.36 -1.04
C ASP A 141 -9.14 -1.62 0.44
N VAL A 142 -9.93 -1.06 1.37
CA VAL A 142 -9.72 -1.28 2.82
C VAL A 142 -10.28 -2.62 3.29
N VAL A 143 -11.45 -3.02 2.80
CA VAL A 143 -12.11 -4.28 3.23
C VAL A 143 -11.39 -5.51 2.67
N LYS A 144 -10.75 -5.42 1.50
CA LYS A 144 -10.12 -6.55 0.78
C LYS A 144 -10.96 -7.83 0.90
N PRO A 145 -12.20 -7.85 0.37
CA PRO A 145 -13.07 -9.01 0.51
C PRO A 145 -12.40 -10.26 -0.08
N TRP A 146 -12.78 -11.42 0.44
CA TRP A 146 -12.31 -12.70 -0.09
C TRP A 146 -12.64 -12.77 -1.60
N PRO A 147 -11.69 -13.11 -2.49
CA PRO A 147 -10.46 -13.91 -2.28
C PRO A 147 -9.16 -13.10 -2.05
N VAL A 148 -9.17 -11.78 -2.20
CA VAL A 148 -7.95 -10.95 -2.19
C VAL A 148 -7.21 -11.06 -0.85
N SER A 149 -7.93 -10.98 0.26
CA SER A 149 -7.35 -11.13 1.60
C SER A 149 -6.80 -12.52 1.90
N TRP A 150 -7.18 -13.56 1.15
CA TRP A 150 -6.59 -14.90 1.29
C TRP A 150 -5.23 -14.98 0.59
N ALA A 151 -5.10 -14.38 -0.60
CA ALA A 151 -3.84 -14.32 -1.34
C ALA A 151 -2.80 -13.47 -0.58
N ASP A 152 -3.20 -12.29 -0.10
CA ASP A 152 -2.36 -11.35 0.67
C ASP A 152 -1.76 -11.97 1.95
N ARG A 153 -2.39 -13.02 2.50
CA ARG A 153 -1.95 -13.68 3.74
C ARG A 153 -1.05 -14.90 3.49
N ARG A 154 -0.94 -15.38 2.26
CA ARG A 154 -0.32 -16.69 1.94
C ARG A 154 0.85 -16.61 0.96
N VAL A 155 1.07 -15.47 0.34
CA VAL A 155 2.19 -15.18 -0.58
C VAL A 155 3.13 -14.19 0.12
#